data_AF-A0A661V5W1-F1
#
_entry.id   AF-A0A661V5W1-F1
#
_cell.length_a   1.000
_cell.length_b   1.000
_cell.length_c   1.000
_cell.angle_alpha   90.00
_cell.angle_beta   90.00
_cell.angle_gamma   90.00
#
_symmetry.space_group_name_H-M   'P 1'
#
loop_
_entity.id
_entity.type
_entity.pdbx_description
1 polymer ?
#
loop_
_entity_poly.entity_id
_entity_poly.type
_entity_poly.pdbx_seq_one_letter_code
_entity_poly.pdbx_strand_id
1 'polypeptide(L)' 'VRHLVEMCSPLVETHLVERADEVDNSWLAGKHHIGIAAGASTPDEALEELTAKLSSL' A
#
# COMPACT_ATOMS: atom_id res chain seq x y z
N VAL A 1 0.65 -12.42 2.91
CA VAL A 1 0.22 -11.00 2.88
C VAL A 1 -1.01 -10.74 3.76
N ARG A 2 -2.05 -11.59 3.72
CA ARG A 2 -3.26 -11.44 4.54
C ARG A 2 -3.01 -11.21 6.05
N HIS A 3 -2.00 -11.87 6.62
CA HIS A 3 -1.61 -11.66 8.02
C HIS A 3 -1.17 -10.21 8.34
N LEU A 4 -0.50 -9.52 7.40
CA LEU A 4 -0.12 -8.11 7.60
C LEU A 4 -1.36 -7.22 7.68
N VAL A 5 -2.34 -7.45 6.82
CA VAL A 5 -3.61 -6.71 6.81
C VAL A 5 -4.37 -6.93 8.13
N GLU A 6 -4.43 -8.18 8.59
CA GLU A 6 -5.07 -8.54 9.85
C GLU A 6 -4.41 -7.85 11.05
N MET A 7 -3.08 -7.69 11.05
CA MET A 7 -2.37 -7.00 12.13
C MET A 7 -2.46 -5.48 12.07
N CYS A 8 -2.44 -4.88 10.87
CA CYS A 8 -2.37 -3.43 10.70
C CYS A 8 -3.75 -2.76 10.70
N SER A 9 -4.77 -3.40 10.12
CA SER A 9 -6.12 -2.81 9.97
C SER A 9 -6.79 -2.35 11.29
N PRO A 10 -6.53 -2.95 12.48
CA PRO A 10 -7.05 -2.43 13.73
C PRO A 10 -6.36 -1.14 14.22
N LEU A 11 -5.17 -0.82 13.72
CA LEU A 11 -4.33 0.28 14.18
C LEU A 11 -4.38 1.49 13.25
N VAL A 12 -4.42 1.23 11.94
CA VAL A 12 -4.43 2.26 10.89
C VAL A 12 -5.21 1.75 9.70
N GLU A 13 -5.83 2.68 8.97
CA GLU A 13 -6.46 2.38 7.68
C GLU A 13 -5.47 1.61 6.79
N THR A 14 -5.87 0.40 6.39
CA THR A 14 -4.99 -0.55 5.71
C THR A 14 -5.75 -1.16 4.55
N HIS A 15 -5.16 -1.08 3.35
CA HIS A 15 -5.73 -1.61 2.11
C HIS A 15 -4.79 -2.67 1.54
N LEU A 16 -5.35 -3.81 1.12
CA LEU A 16 -4.61 -4.83 0.39
C LEU A 16 -4.76 -4.57 -1.10
N VAL A 17 -3.63 -4.39 -1.78
CA VAL A 17 -3.57 -4.28 -3.24
C VAL A 17 -2.56 -5.30 -3.77
N GLU A 18 -2.84 -5.86 -4.93
CA GLU A 18 -1.92 -6.71 -5.68
C GLU A 18 -1.15 -5.91 -6.73
N ARG A 19 -1.73 -4.80 -7.21
CA ARG A 19 -1.19 -3.98 -8.30
C ARG A 19 -1.30 -2.49 -8.01
N ALA A 20 -0.39 -1.70 -8.56
CA ALA A 20 -0.35 -0.26 -8.29
C ALA A 20 -1.63 0.46 -8.73
N ASP A 21 -2.24 0.06 -9.83
CA ASP A 21 -3.47 0.68 -10.36
C ASP A 21 -4.70 0.50 -9.47
N GLU A 22 -4.71 -0.48 -8.57
CA GLU A 22 -5.79 -0.70 -7.58
C GLU A 22 -5.83 0.37 -6.49
N VAL A 23 -4.76 1.16 -6.33
CA VAL A 23 -4.76 2.29 -5.40
C VAL A 23 -5.76 3.35 -5.83
N ASP A 24 -6.73 3.61 -4.95
CA ASP A 24 -7.70 4.69 -5.08
C ASP A 24 -7.18 5.97 -4.40
N ASN A 25 -7.22 7.08 -5.14
CA ASN A 25 -6.76 8.39 -4.67
C ASN A 25 -7.53 8.89 -3.44
N SER A 26 -8.78 8.45 -3.26
CA SER A 26 -9.60 8.82 -2.10
C SER A 26 -9.02 8.31 -0.77
N TRP A 27 -8.24 7.22 -0.78
CA TRP A 27 -7.56 6.70 0.41
C TRP A 27 -6.46 7.65 0.92
N LEU A 28 -5.91 8.47 0.02
CA LEU A 28 -4.75 9.33 0.28
C LEU A 28 -5.16 10.76 0.66
N ALA A 29 -6.44 11.12 0.45
CA ALA A 29 -6.93 12.48 0.68
C ALA A 29 -6.70 12.93 2.15
N GLY A 30 -5.92 14.00 2.31
CA GLY A 30 -5.58 14.57 3.62
C GLY A 30 -4.58 13.75 4.45
N LYS A 31 -3.98 12.70 3.89
CA LYS A 31 -2.93 11.91 4.55
C LYS A 31 -1.56 12.50 4.20
N HIS A 32 -0.69 12.63 5.18
CA HIS A 32 0.69 13.14 4.99
C HIS A 32 1.76 12.06 5.07
N HIS A 33 1.43 10.90 5.65
CA HIS A 33 2.34 9.77 5.80
C HIS A 33 1.62 8.50 5.36
N ILE A 34 2.21 7.81 4.39
CA ILE A 34 1.72 6.54 3.86
C ILE A 34 2.80 5.50 4.10
N GLY A 35 2.43 4.41 4.78
CA GLY A 35 3.30 3.26 4.99
C GLY A 35 3.01 2.18 3.96
N ILE A 36 4.06 1.57 3.41
CA ILE A 36 3.93 0.44 2.50
C ILE A 36 4.56 -0.78 3.18
N ALA A 37 3.82 -1.89 3.19
CA ALA A 37 4.30 -3.17 3.70
C ALA A 37 4.03 -4.25 2.65
N ALA A 38 5.03 -5.08 2.39
CA ALA A 38 4.94 -6.18 1.44
C ALA A 38 5.26 -7.51 2.14
N GLY A 39 4.68 -8.61 1.63
CA GLY A 39 5.08 -9.94 2.08
C GLY A 39 6.46 -10.29 1.53
N ALA A 40 7.16 -11.22 2.19
CA ALA A 40 8.49 -11.66 1.75
C ALA A 40 8.53 -12.28 0.32
N SER A 41 7.36 -12.64 -0.23
CA SER A 41 7.22 -13.20 -1.57
C SER A 41 6.87 -12.16 -2.65
N THR A 42 6.70 -10.89 -2.27
CA THR A 42 6.40 -9.82 -3.22
C THR A 42 7.71 -9.35 -3.86
N PRO A 43 7.81 -9.31 -5.20
CA PRO A 43 9.02 -8.85 -5.88
C PRO A 43 9.25 -7.35 -5.68
N ASP A 44 10.51 -6.92 -5.69
CA ASP A 44 10.89 -5.53 -5.46
C ASP A 44 10.32 -4.59 -6.53
N GLU A 45 10.22 -5.06 -7.78
CA GLU A 45 9.67 -4.27 -8.89
C GLU A 45 8.22 -3.83 -8.63
N ALA A 46 7.42 -4.65 -7.94
CA ALA A 46 6.05 -4.31 -7.58
C ALA A 46 6.01 -3.20 -6.50
N LEU A 47 6.99 -3.19 -5.60
CA LEU A 47 7.12 -2.15 -4.58
C LEU A 47 7.58 -0.82 -5.20
N GLU A 48 8.50 -0.87 -6.16
CA GLU A 48 8.96 0.29 -6.91
C GLU A 48 7.84 0.91 -7.74
N GLU A 49 7.05 0.11 -8.46
CA GLU A 49 5.91 0.57 -9.24
C GLU A 49 4.88 1.30 -8.35
N LEU A 50 4.54 0.70 -7.20
CA LEU A 50 3.61 1.29 -6.25
C LEU A 50 4.14 2.60 -5.67
N THR A 51 5.43 2.64 -5.31
CA THR A 51 6.08 3.84 -4.77
C THR A 51 6.11 4.97 -5.81
N ALA A 52 6.41 4.64 -7.07
CA ALA A 52 6.41 5.59 -8.17
C ALA A 52 5.01 6.18 -8.41
N LYS A 53 3.96 5.33 -8.42
CA LYS A 53 2.57 5.80 -8.55
C LYS A 53 2.22 6.75 -7.40
N LEU A 54 2.47 6.36 -6.15
CA LEU A 54 2.15 7.18 -4.97
C LEU A 54 2.91 8.52 -4.95
N SER A 55 4.13 8.55 -5.46
CA SER A 55 4.94 9.77 -5.55
C SER A 55 4.50 10.73 -6.66
N SER A 56 3.67 10.26 -7.60
CA SER A 56 3.13 11.06 -8.71
C SER A 56 1.76 11.69 -8.43
N LEU A 57 1.14 11.35 -7.30
CA LEU A 57 -0.18 11.81 -6.86
C LEU A 57 -0.09 13.02 -5.94
#